data_AF-A0A973ILD2-F1
#
_entry.id   AF-A0A973ILD2-F1
#
_cell.length_a   1.000
_cell.length_b   1.000
_cell.length_c   1.000
_cell.angle_alpha   90.00
_cell.angle_beta   90.00
_cell.angle_gamma   90.00
#
_symmetry.space_group_name_H-M   'P 1'
#
loop_
_entity.id
_entity.type
_entity.pdbx_description
1 polymer ?
#
loop_
_entity_poly.entity_id
_entity_poly.type
_entity_poly.pdbx_seq_one_letter_code
_entity_poly.pdbx_strand_id
1 'polypeptide(L)'
;AVLDHWQEQAGRDQYRGCFIAKSSAELARRDAPIARLLAAFMERTIATFERALDQCIAAGELPADSDSRALAKTLLNTAQGLSCAGQVDALFAQDVVAQTRRLLR
;
A
#
# COMPACT_ATOMS: atom_id res chain seq x y z
N ALA A 1 10.62 -9.03 -1.47
CA ALA A 1 9.23 -8.86 -1.94
C ALA A 1 8.75 -7.43 -1.65
N VAL A 2 7.67 -6.93 -2.27
CA VAL A 2 7.27 -5.50 -2.22
C VAL A 2 7.17 -4.90 -0.79
N LEU A 3 6.79 -5.72 0.20
CA LEU A 3 6.68 -5.30 1.60
C LEU A 3 8.04 -5.00 2.24
N ASP A 4 9.07 -5.80 1.91
CA ASP A 4 10.44 -5.59 2.41
C ASP A 4 10.98 -4.27 1.89
N HIS A 5 10.72 -3.98 0.61
CA HIS A 5 11.10 -2.72 0.00
C HIS A 5 10.44 -1.52 0.69
N TRP A 6 9.16 -1.61 1.07
CA TRP A 6 8.51 -0.52 1.82
C TRP A 6 9.13 -0.32 3.21
N GLN A 7 9.43 -1.40 3.92
CA GLN A 7 10.11 -1.34 5.21
C GLN A 7 11.47 -0.66 5.12
N GLU A 8 12.28 -1.08 4.14
CA GLU A 8 13.62 -0.55 3.92
C GLU A 8 13.60 0.92 3.53
N GLN A 9 12.64 1.35 2.69
CA GLN A 9 12.52 2.75 2.29
C GLN A 9 12.12 3.63 3.48
N ALA A 10 11.16 3.18 4.30
CA ALA A 10 10.68 3.94 5.46
C ALA A 10 11.80 4.28 6.46
N GLY A 11 12.80 3.40 6.62
CA GLY A 11 13.91 3.59 7.55
C GLY A 11 15.09 4.41 7.03
N ARG A 12 15.03 4.99 5.82
CA ARG A 12 16.13 5.80 5.27
C ARG A 12 15.98 7.28 5.64
N ASP A 13 17.04 7.92 6.12
CA ASP A 13 17.05 9.35 6.47
C ASP A 13 16.59 10.28 5.34
N GLN A 14 16.87 9.92 4.09
CA GLN A 14 16.49 10.70 2.91
C GLN A 14 15.09 10.38 2.36
N TYR A 15 14.34 9.48 2.98
CA TYR A 15 13.04 9.05 2.49
C TYR A 15 11.97 10.13 2.74
N ARG A 16 11.46 10.71 1.65
CA ARG A 16 10.44 11.77 1.69
C ARG A 16 9.00 11.25 1.69
N GLY A 17 8.80 9.94 1.79
CA GLY A 17 7.46 9.35 1.77
C GLY A 17 6.92 9.14 0.36
N CYS A 18 5.60 9.01 0.25
CA CYS A 18 4.90 8.84 -1.01
C CYS A 18 4.24 10.16 -1.45
N PHE A 19 4.54 10.61 -2.66
CA PHE A 19 3.91 11.79 -3.26
C PHE A 19 2.38 11.69 -3.27
N ILE A 20 1.85 10.50 -3.59
CA ILE A 20 0.41 10.24 -3.62
C ILE A 20 -0.20 10.38 -2.23
N ALA A 21 0.40 9.79 -1.20
CA ALA A 21 -0.11 9.88 0.17
C ALA A 21 -0.19 11.33 0.66
N LYS A 22 0.89 12.11 0.46
CA LYS A 22 0.94 13.53 0.85
C LYS A 22 -0.05 14.38 0.06
N SER A 23 -0.11 14.18 -1.26
CA SER A 23 -1.05 14.90 -2.13
C SER A 23 -2.51 14.56 -1.79
N SER A 24 -2.81 13.31 -1.46
CA SER A 24 -4.14 12.91 -1.02
C SER A 24 -4.56 13.61 0.28
N ALA A 25 -3.66 13.69 1.26
CA ALA A 25 -3.96 14.37 2.53
C ALA A 25 -4.25 15.87 2.35
N GLU A 26 -3.47 16.54 1.52
CA GLU A 26 -3.56 18.00 1.35
C GLU A 26 -4.59 18.45 0.30
N LEU A 27 -4.69 17.75 -0.83
CA LEU A 27 -5.37 18.23 -2.03
C LEU A 27 -6.68 17.51 -2.34
N ALA A 28 -6.89 16.26 -1.89
CA ALA A 28 -8.04 15.46 -2.34
C ALA A 28 -9.41 16.09 -2.04
N ARG A 29 -9.52 16.93 -1.00
CA ARG A 29 -10.76 17.63 -0.64
C ARG A 29 -10.86 19.07 -1.15
N ARG A 30 -9.77 19.61 -1.70
CA ARG A 30 -9.65 21.04 -2.04
C ARG A 30 -9.44 21.29 -3.55
N ASP A 31 -8.93 20.30 -4.27
CA ASP A 31 -8.63 20.37 -5.70
C ASP A 31 -9.24 19.16 -6.43
N ALA A 32 -10.39 19.38 -7.08
CA ALA A 32 -11.13 18.31 -7.75
C ALA A 32 -10.38 17.70 -8.95
N PRO A 33 -9.70 18.47 -9.82
CA PRO A 33 -8.80 17.92 -10.83
C PRO A 33 -7.73 16.97 -10.24
N ILE A 34 -7.04 17.38 -9.17
CA ILE A 34 -6.02 16.54 -8.53
C ILE A 34 -6.64 15.32 -7.86
N ALA A 35 -7.79 15.46 -7.19
CA ALA A 35 -8.51 14.33 -6.60
C ALA A 35 -8.82 13.24 -7.63
N ARG A 36 -9.25 13.63 -8.84
CA ARG A 36 -9.50 12.68 -9.94
C ARG A 36 -8.21 11.98 -10.40
N LEU A 37 -7.11 12.71 -10.51
CA LEU A 37 -5.81 12.14 -10.88
C LEU A 37 -5.33 11.12 -9.83
N LEU A 38 -5.45 11.47 -8.54
CA LEU A 38 -5.08 10.59 -7.43
C LEU A 38 -5.95 9.33 -7.42
N ALA A 39 -7.27 9.47 -7.60
CA ALA A 39 -8.18 8.33 -7.69
C ALA A 39 -7.83 7.38 -8.85
N ALA A 40 -7.54 7.92 -10.03
CA ALA A 40 -7.12 7.12 -11.19
C ALA A 40 -5.78 6.41 -10.95
N PHE A 41 -4.82 7.06 -10.30
CA PHE A 41 -3.56 6.44 -9.92
C PHE A 41 -3.78 5.29 -8.93
N MET A 42 -4.54 5.54 -7.86
CA MET A 42 -4.85 4.53 -6.84
C MET A 42 -5.55 3.33 -7.46
N GLU A 43 -6.53 3.54 -8.34
CA GLU A 43 -7.25 2.47 -9.04
C GLU A 43 -6.31 1.61 -9.90
N ARG A 44 -5.37 2.22 -10.64
CA ARG A 44 -4.37 1.47 -11.41
C ARG A 44 -3.45 0.62 -10.52
N THR A 45 -3.06 1.15 -9.37
CA THR A 45 -2.25 0.40 -8.40
C THR A 45 -3.03 -0.75 -7.78
N ILE A 46 -4.28 -0.52 -7.36
CA ILE A 46 -5.18 -1.55 -6.83
C ILE A 46 -5.35 -2.67 -7.86
N ALA A 47 -5.68 -2.34 -9.11
CA ALA A 47 -5.84 -3.34 -10.17
C ALA A 47 -4.56 -4.15 -10.41
N THR A 48 -3.38 -3.57 -10.15
CA THR A 48 -2.11 -4.28 -10.28
C THR A 48 -1.87 -5.25 -9.13
N PHE A 49 -2.17 -4.87 -7.89
CA PHE A 49 -2.12 -5.79 -6.76
C PHE A 49 -3.18 -6.88 -6.87
N GLU A 50 -4.40 -6.53 -7.28
CA GLU A 50 -5.51 -7.46 -7.48
C GLU A 50 -5.12 -8.61 -8.43
N ARG A 51 -4.55 -8.29 -9.61
CA ARG A 51 -4.06 -9.31 -10.54
C ARG A 51 -2.99 -10.23 -9.94
N ALA A 52 -2.09 -9.70 -9.12
CA ALA A 52 -1.07 -10.52 -8.46
C ALA A 52 -1.67 -11.42 -7.38
N LEU A 53 -2.66 -10.90 -6.64
CA LEU A 53 -3.39 -11.67 -5.63
C LEU A 53 -4.25 -12.76 -6.27
N ASP A 54 -4.91 -12.49 -7.40
CA ASP A 54 -5.65 -13.49 -8.16
C ASP A 54 -4.75 -14.65 -8.60
N GLN A 55 -3.50 -14.35 -9.01
CA GLN A 55 -2.50 -15.37 -9.35
C GLN A 55 -2.13 -16.22 -8.13
N CYS A 56 -1.93 -15.60 -6.96
CA CYS A 56 -1.67 -16.32 -5.72
C CYS A 56 -2.86 -17.21 -5.31
N ILE A 57 -4.09 -16.73 -5.44
CA ILE A 57 -5.31 -17.52 -5.18
C ILE A 57 -5.37 -18.73 -6.12
N ALA A 58 -5.15 -18.52 -7.43
CA ALA A 58 -5.16 -19.59 -8.41
C ALA A 58 -4.04 -20.64 -8.18
N ALA A 59 -2.91 -20.22 -7.62
CA ALA A 59 -1.81 -21.09 -7.24
C ALA A 59 -2.01 -21.81 -5.89
N GLY A 60 -3.09 -21.49 -5.16
CA GLY A 60 -3.35 -22.03 -3.81
C GLY A 60 -2.45 -21.43 -2.72
N GLU A 61 -1.79 -20.31 -2.98
CA GLU A 61 -0.96 -19.58 -2.01
C GLU A 61 -1.82 -18.71 -1.07
N LEU A 62 -3.07 -18.43 -1.45
CA LEU A 62 -4.07 -17.71 -0.66
C LEU A 62 -5.37 -18.52 -0.59
N PRO A 63 -6.20 -18.35 0.47
CA PRO A 63 -7.52 -18.95 0.55
C PRO A 63 -8.38 -18.62 -0.68
N ALA A 64 -9.10 -19.61 -1.21
CA ALA A 64 -9.91 -19.48 -2.43
C ALA A 64 -11.07 -18.48 -2.30
N ASP A 65 -11.50 -18.17 -1.08
CA ASP A 65 -12.55 -17.20 -0.75
C ASP A 65 -12.00 -15.80 -0.43
N SER A 66 -10.70 -15.57 -0.62
CA SER A 66 -10.08 -14.26 -0.44
C SER A 66 -10.65 -13.24 -1.43
N ASP A 67 -11.09 -12.09 -0.92
CA ASP A 67 -11.43 -10.93 -1.76
C ASP A 67 -10.13 -10.21 -2.19
N SER A 68 -9.63 -10.55 -3.39
CA SER A 68 -8.39 -9.99 -3.94
C SER A 68 -8.46 -8.47 -4.11
N ARG A 69 -9.64 -7.92 -4.42
CA ARG A 69 -9.86 -6.48 -4.55
C ARG A 69 -9.75 -5.77 -3.20
N ALA A 70 -10.35 -6.33 -2.15
CA ALA A 70 -10.26 -5.80 -0.79
C ALA A 70 -8.83 -5.89 -0.24
N LEU A 71 -8.14 -7.01 -0.50
CA LEU A 71 -6.73 -7.18 -0.15
C LEU A 71 -5.83 -6.18 -0.89
N ALA A 72 -6.07 -5.95 -2.19
CA ALA A 72 -5.34 -4.96 -2.97
C ALA A 72 -5.48 -3.54 -2.41
N LYS A 73 -6.69 -3.14 -2.00
CA LYS A 73 -6.95 -1.86 -1.31
C LYS A 73 -6.21 -1.79 0.02
N THR A 74 -6.23 -2.88 0.79
CA THR A 74 -5.50 -3.00 2.06
C THR A 74 -4.00 -2.80 1.84
N LEU A 75 -3.40 -3.45 0.84
CA LEU A 75 -1.99 -3.30 0.50
C LEU A 75 -1.62 -1.87 0.08
N LEU A 76 -2.45 -1.24 -0.75
CA LEU A 76 -2.23 0.16 -1.11
C LEU A 76 -2.30 1.07 0.12
N ASN A 77 -3.29 0.87 0.98
CA ASN A 77 -3.43 1.64 2.21
C ASN A 77 -2.24 1.43 3.16
N THR A 78 -1.75 0.19 3.31
CA THR A 78 -0.54 -0.13 4.07
C THR A 78 0.67 0.62 3.50
N ALA A 79 0.88 0.60 2.17
CA ALA A 79 1.98 1.31 1.53
C ALA A 79 1.95 2.82 1.83
N GLN A 80 0.76 3.42 1.71
CA GLN A 80 0.57 4.85 1.98
C GLN A 80 0.77 5.18 3.47
N GLY A 81 0.25 4.34 4.36
CA GLY A 81 0.43 4.48 5.81
C GLY A 81 1.90 4.41 6.21
N LEU A 82 2.64 3.41 5.72
CA LEU A 82 4.08 3.27 5.92
C LEU A 82 4.85 4.48 5.42
N SER A 83 4.45 5.04 4.27
CA SER A 83 5.09 6.22 3.69
C SER A 83 4.94 7.51 4.52
N CYS A 84 4.04 7.49 5.52
CA CYS A 84 3.80 8.61 6.41
C CYS A 84 4.24 8.30 7.85
N ALA A 85 3.72 7.22 8.45
CA ALA A 85 3.98 6.87 9.83
C ALA A 85 5.31 6.13 10.02
N GLY A 86 5.79 5.40 9.02
CA GLY A 86 7.09 4.72 9.09
C GLY A 86 8.30 5.66 9.14
N GLN A 87 8.10 6.95 8.82
CA GLN A 87 9.11 8.00 8.98
C GLN A 87 9.30 8.41 10.45
N VAL A 88 8.32 8.13 11.31
CA VAL A 88 8.34 8.51 12.73
C VAL A 88 9.11 7.48 13.55
N ASP A 89 8.93 6.20 13.23
CA ASP A 89 9.55 5.08 13.93
C ASP A 89 9.77 3.91 12.96
N ALA A 90 11.01 3.44 12.87
CA ALA A 90 11.37 2.30 12.04
C ALA A 90 10.79 0.99 12.59
N LEU A 91 10.59 0.86 13.90
CA LEU A 91 9.97 -0.33 14.51
C LEU A 91 8.49 -0.41 14.15
N PHE A 92 7.77 0.72 14.14
CA PHE A 92 6.40 0.78 13.62
C PHE A 92 6.31 0.23 12.17
N ALA A 93 7.24 0.62 11.29
CA ALA A 93 7.26 0.13 9.92
C ALA A 93 7.51 -1.39 9.85
N GLN A 94 8.41 -1.89 10.69
CA GLN A 94 8.68 -3.34 10.81
C GLN A 94 7.45 -4.11 11.27
N ASP A 95 6.75 -3.63 12.30
CA ASP A 95 5.57 -4.30 12.86
C ASP A 95 4.41 -4.34 11.86
N VAL A 96 4.14 -3.22 11.18
CA VAL A 96 3.08 -3.16 10.15
C VAL A 96 3.37 -4.10 9.00
N VAL A 97 4.62 -4.16 8.53
CA VAL A 97 5.03 -5.08 7.47
C VAL A 97 4.92 -6.54 7.93
N ALA A 98 5.32 -6.85 9.16
CA ALA A 98 5.18 -8.19 9.73
C ALA A 98 3.72 -8.63 9.81
N GLN A 99 2.80 -7.77 10.28
CA GLN A 99 1.37 -8.11 10.32
C GLN A 99 0.75 -8.20 8.93
N THR A 100 1.15 -7.33 8.00
CA THR A 100 0.65 -7.40 6.61
C THR A 100 1.00 -8.72 5.95
N ARG A 101 2.19 -9.30 6.21
CA ARG A 101 2.54 -10.64 5.71
C ARG A 101 1.62 -11.74 6.28
N ARG A 102 1.14 -11.59 7.51
CA ARG A 102 0.21 -12.55 8.13
C ARG A 102 -1.20 -12.45 7.55
N LEU A 103 -1.63 -11.27 7.12
CA LEU A 103 -2.92 -11.09 6.45
C LEU A 103 -2.98 -11.74 5.06
N LEU A 104 -1.82 -12.04 4.47
CA LEU A 104 -1.69 -12.70 3.17
C LEU A 104 -1.40 -14.21 3.31
N ARG A 105 -1.65 -14.83 4.46
CA ARG A 105 -1.38 -16.26 4.71
C ARG A 105 -2.46 -16.90 5.55
#